data_AF-A0A1Q3HVS8-F1
#
_entry.id   AF-A0A1Q3HVS8-F1
#
_cell.length_a   1.000
_cell.length_b   1.000
_cell.length_c   1.000
_cell.angle_alpha   90.00
_cell.angle_beta   90.00
_cell.angle_gamma   90.00
#
_symmetry.space_group_name_H-M   'P 1'
#
loop_
_entity.id
_entity.type
_entity.pdbx_description
1 polymer ?
#
loop_
_entity_poly.entity_id
_entity_poly.type
_entity_poly.pdbx_seq_one_letter_code
_entity_poly.pdbx_strand_id
1 'polypeptide(L)'
;MPDAGAPMDGGQAFDAGSPGGGSGLECTFNSDCPLDERCECDEETGCQCLTGARGTGRAGVDPCVSGNDCESALCVEGWNSYYCSGPCRVDTDCGPRLPVCSYIFFLGDACVRDPTGP
;
A
#
# COMPACT_ATOMS: atom_id res chain seq x y z
N MET A 1 -42.60 -31.13 -23.27
CA MET A 1 -42.15 -31.43 -21.90
C MET A 1 -40.70 -30.96 -21.82
N PRO A 2 -40.41 -29.87 -21.11
CA PRO A 2 -39.07 -29.30 -20.96
C PRO A 2 -38.38 -29.84 -19.69
N ASP A 3 -37.11 -30.22 -19.81
CA ASP A 3 -36.17 -30.46 -18.71
C ASP A 3 -34.84 -29.83 -19.16
N ALA A 4 -34.50 -28.60 -18.73
CA ALA A 4 -33.90 -28.21 -17.45
C ALA A 4 -32.35 -28.17 -17.53
N GLY A 5 -31.77 -26.97 -17.45
CA GLY A 5 -30.32 -26.79 -17.33
C GLY A 5 -29.78 -25.42 -17.77
N ALA A 6 -30.07 -24.37 -17.01
CA ALA A 6 -29.19 -23.20 -16.87
C ALA A 6 -29.16 -22.88 -15.35
N PRO A 7 -28.12 -22.24 -14.76
CA PRO A 7 -27.29 -21.23 -15.42
C PRO A 7 -25.82 -21.02 -14.89
N MET A 8 -25.11 -20.09 -15.53
CA MET A 8 -23.96 -19.24 -15.10
C MET A 8 -22.64 -19.88 -14.64
N ASP A 9 -21.62 -19.81 -15.51
CA ASP A 9 -20.21 -19.79 -15.07
C ASP A 9 -19.85 -18.35 -14.67
N GLY A 10 -19.68 -18.15 -13.36
CA GLY A 10 -19.39 -16.88 -12.74
C GLY A 10 -17.96 -16.41 -13.00
N GLY A 11 -17.81 -15.54 -13.98
CA GLY A 11 -16.84 -14.44 -13.85
C GLY A 11 -17.47 -13.40 -12.95
N GLN A 12 -16.99 -13.28 -11.72
CA GLN A 12 -17.38 -12.19 -10.84
C GLN A 12 -17.04 -10.88 -11.56
N ALA A 13 -18.08 -10.17 -11.99
CA ALA A 13 -17.95 -8.79 -12.41
C ALA A 13 -17.53 -8.03 -11.17
N PHE A 14 -16.25 -7.65 -11.07
CA PHE A 14 -15.84 -6.65 -10.12
C PHE A 14 -16.60 -5.38 -10.48
N ASP A 15 -17.47 -4.96 -9.57
CA ASP A 15 -18.28 -3.76 -9.73
C ASP A 15 -17.38 -2.59 -10.14
N ALA A 16 -17.78 -1.95 -11.24
CA ALA A 16 -17.19 -0.73 -11.74
C ALA A 16 -17.39 0.39 -10.70
N GLY A 17 -16.39 0.62 -9.83
CA GLY A 17 -16.48 1.60 -8.76
C GLY A 17 -15.23 2.46 -8.56
N SER A 18 -14.02 1.91 -8.67
CA SER A 18 -12.80 2.68 -8.38
C SER A 18 -12.27 3.39 -9.64
N PRO A 19 -12.05 4.73 -9.62
CA PRO A 19 -11.68 5.53 -10.80
C PRO A 19 -10.32 5.22 -11.49
N GLY A 20 -9.64 4.13 -11.15
CA GLY A 20 -8.29 3.82 -11.65
C GLY A 20 -8.18 2.63 -12.61
N GLY A 21 -9.18 1.75 -12.66
CA GLY A 21 -8.98 0.38 -13.19
C GLY A 21 -7.99 -0.41 -12.31
N GLY A 22 -8.05 -1.74 -12.33
CA GLY A 22 -7.20 -2.62 -11.52
C GLY A 22 -8.00 -3.74 -10.85
N SER A 23 -7.33 -4.57 -10.08
CA SER A 23 -7.92 -5.72 -9.38
C SER A 23 -8.86 -5.31 -8.24
N GLY A 24 -8.71 -4.10 -7.68
CA GLY A 24 -9.53 -3.61 -6.58
C GLY A 24 -9.36 -4.39 -5.28
N LEU A 25 -8.27 -5.17 -5.17
CA LEU A 25 -7.95 -5.93 -3.97
C LEU A 25 -7.57 -4.99 -2.83
N GLU A 26 -7.99 -5.33 -1.61
CA GLU A 26 -7.49 -4.66 -0.41
C GLU A 26 -5.98 -4.86 -0.30
N CYS A 27 -5.26 -3.78 0.00
CA CYS A 27 -3.81 -3.80 0.11
C CYS A 27 -3.34 -2.99 1.31
N THR A 28 -2.19 -3.36 1.85
CA THR A 28 -1.47 -2.57 2.85
C THR A 28 -0.26 -1.90 2.22
N PHE A 29 0.43 -2.64 1.36
CA PHE A 29 1.59 -2.18 0.61
C PHE A 29 1.48 -2.59 -0.85
N ASN A 30 2.32 -1.97 -1.70
CA ASN A 30 2.47 -2.39 -3.10
C ASN A 30 2.82 -3.88 -3.26
N SER A 31 3.44 -4.53 -2.28
CA SER A 31 3.74 -5.96 -2.33
C SER A 31 2.50 -6.85 -2.34
N ASP A 32 1.35 -6.34 -1.89
CA ASP A 32 0.09 -7.07 -1.88
C ASP A 32 -0.61 -7.02 -3.25
N CYS A 33 -0.21 -6.07 -4.11
CA CYS A 33 -0.77 -5.86 -5.43
C CYS A 33 -0.01 -6.63 -6.52
N PRO A 34 -0.67 -6.98 -7.63
CA PRO A 34 -0.04 -7.39 -8.89
C PRO A 34 1.05 -6.41 -9.34
N LEU A 35 2.04 -6.91 -10.10
CA LEU A 35 3.24 -6.14 -10.47
C LEU A 35 2.95 -4.87 -11.30
N ASP A 36 1.85 -4.87 -12.05
CA ASP A 36 1.35 -3.78 -12.89
C ASP A 36 0.38 -2.83 -12.15
N GLU A 37 0.19 -3.07 -10.86
CA GLU A 37 -0.68 -2.29 -9.99
C GLU A 37 0.09 -1.68 -8.82
N ARG A 38 -0.50 -0.64 -8.24
CA ARG A 38 -0.06 0.00 -7.01
C ARG A 38 -1.18 0.02 -5.98
N CYS A 39 -0.80 -0.03 -4.72
CA CYS A 39 -1.70 0.20 -3.61
C CYS A 39 -1.96 1.70 -3.50
N GLU A 40 -3.21 2.12 -3.64
CA GLU A 40 -3.62 3.51 -3.49
C GLU A 40 -4.63 3.59 -2.35
N CYS A 41 -4.34 4.45 -1.36
CA CYS A 41 -5.14 4.62 -0.17
C CYS A 41 -5.95 5.91 -0.24
N ASP A 42 -7.24 5.78 -0.04
CA ASP A 42 -8.19 6.87 0.05
C ASP A 42 -8.94 6.79 1.40
N GLU A 43 -9.22 7.96 2.00
CA GLU A 43 -9.83 8.03 3.33
C GLU A 43 -11.30 7.56 3.34
N GLU A 44 -11.98 7.61 2.20
CA GLU A 44 -13.39 7.23 2.07
C GLU A 44 -13.55 5.72 1.82
N THR A 45 -12.65 5.13 1.04
CA THR A 45 -12.78 3.76 0.54
C THR A 45 -11.71 2.79 1.05
N GLY A 46 -10.68 3.27 1.73
CA GLY A 46 -9.54 2.46 2.17
C GLY A 46 -8.49 2.26 1.08
N CYS A 47 -7.60 1.28 1.29
CA CYS A 47 -6.48 1.01 0.40
C CYS A 47 -6.81 -0.10 -0.60
N GLN A 48 -6.66 0.19 -1.89
CA GLN A 48 -7.01 -0.72 -2.99
C GLN A 48 -5.92 -0.77 -4.05
N CYS A 49 -5.74 -1.94 -4.67
CA CYS A 49 -4.85 -2.12 -5.81
C CYS A 49 -5.47 -1.52 -7.09
N LEU A 50 -4.82 -0.49 -7.61
CA LEU A 50 -5.19 0.20 -8.85
C LEU A 50 -4.07 0.08 -9.88
N THR A 51 -4.45 0.01 -11.15
CA THR A 51 -3.51 0.04 -12.27
C THR A 51 -2.67 1.30 -12.21
N GLY A 52 -1.35 1.14 -12.21
CA GLY A 52 -0.45 2.27 -12.15
C GLY A 52 0.99 1.90 -11.83
N ALA A 53 1.91 2.78 -12.22
CA ALA A 53 3.29 2.65 -11.82
C ALA A 53 3.42 2.87 -10.30
N ARG A 54 4.24 2.03 -9.67
CA ARG A 54 4.65 2.17 -8.27
C ARG A 54 5.67 3.29 -8.13
N GLY A 55 5.72 3.88 -6.94
CA GLY A 55 6.79 4.78 -6.56
C GLY A 55 8.15 4.09 -6.51
N THR A 56 9.20 4.89 -6.38
CA THR A 56 10.60 4.39 -6.32
C THR A 56 11.34 4.86 -5.07
N GLY A 57 10.72 5.70 -4.24
CA GLY A 57 11.30 6.18 -3.01
C GLY A 57 11.49 5.07 -1.98
N ARG A 58 12.66 5.03 -1.36
CA ARG A 58 13.07 3.98 -0.42
C ARG A 58 12.72 4.34 1.03
N ALA A 59 12.35 3.32 1.78
CA ALA A 59 11.96 3.43 3.18
C ALA A 59 13.05 4.08 4.05
N GLY A 60 12.70 5.10 4.82
CA GLY A 60 13.57 5.84 5.73
C GLY A 60 14.69 6.64 5.06
N VAL A 61 14.65 6.83 3.74
CA VAL A 61 15.68 7.57 2.99
C VAL A 61 15.08 8.74 2.21
N ASP A 62 14.14 8.43 1.33
CA ASP A 62 13.66 9.40 0.34
C ASP A 62 12.43 10.15 0.88
N PRO A 63 12.34 11.49 0.70
CA PRO A 63 11.17 12.26 1.08
C PRO A 63 9.98 11.94 0.15
N CYS A 64 8.76 12.13 0.63
CA CYS A 64 7.54 11.91 -0.13
C CYS A 64 6.52 13.02 0.10
N VAL A 65 5.63 13.20 -0.87
CA VAL A 65 4.42 14.04 -0.74
C VAL A 65 3.20 13.14 -0.57
N SER A 66 3.20 11.96 -1.19
CA SER A 66 2.13 10.97 -1.12
C SER A 66 2.69 9.54 -1.11
N GLY A 67 1.85 8.57 -0.80
CA GLY A 67 2.21 7.14 -0.90
C GLY A 67 2.72 6.75 -2.29
N ASN A 68 2.20 7.38 -3.34
CA ASN A 68 2.56 7.10 -4.74
C ASN A 68 4.03 7.40 -5.08
N ASP A 69 4.75 8.16 -4.25
CA ASP A 69 6.18 8.42 -4.43
C ASP A 69 7.04 7.22 -3.98
N CYS A 70 6.49 6.35 -3.14
CA CYS A 70 7.22 5.33 -2.39
C CYS A 70 7.08 3.94 -3.01
N GLU A 71 8.15 3.15 -2.95
CA GLU A 71 8.17 1.76 -3.41
C GLU A 71 7.08 0.92 -2.72
N SER A 72 6.81 1.20 -1.45
CA SER A 72 5.83 0.51 -0.61
C SER A 72 4.40 1.02 -0.72
N ALA A 73 4.17 2.19 -1.34
CA ALA A 73 2.95 3.01 -1.23
C ALA A 73 2.74 3.73 0.12
N LEU A 74 3.71 3.69 1.05
CA LEU A 74 3.56 4.28 2.37
C LEU A 74 4.42 5.53 2.55
N CYS A 75 3.77 6.66 2.84
CA CYS A 75 4.40 7.94 3.15
C CYS A 75 4.00 8.37 4.58
N VAL A 76 4.98 8.49 5.48
CA VAL A 76 4.72 8.75 6.91
C VAL A 76 5.49 9.95 7.43
N GLU A 77 5.02 10.48 8.55
CA GLU A 77 5.62 11.61 9.24
C GLU A 77 7.00 11.23 9.82
N GLY A 78 8.03 11.97 9.41
CA GLY A 78 9.32 12.04 10.08
C GLY A 78 9.46 13.30 10.94
N TRP A 79 10.66 13.57 11.46
CA TRP A 79 10.89 14.72 12.36
C TRP A 79 10.74 16.10 11.70
N ASN A 80 10.99 16.23 10.40
CA ASN A 80 11.04 17.53 9.69
C ASN A 80 10.25 17.54 8.38
N SER A 81 9.77 16.38 7.93
CA SER A 81 9.12 16.17 6.64
C SER A 81 8.49 14.78 6.63
N TYR A 82 7.71 14.48 5.60
CA TYR A 82 7.28 13.11 5.30
C TYR A 82 8.37 12.35 4.53
N TYR A 83 8.50 11.07 4.84
CA TYR A 83 9.45 10.16 4.21
C TYR A 83 8.76 8.87 3.83
N CYS A 84 9.26 8.25 2.77
CA CYS A 84 8.82 6.92 2.40
C CYS A 84 9.10 5.97 3.57
N SER A 85 8.11 5.17 3.91
CA SER A 85 8.23 4.06 4.86
C SER A 85 8.02 2.75 4.10
N GLY A 86 8.00 1.64 4.79
CA GLY A 86 7.77 0.33 4.21
C GLY A 86 7.81 -0.75 5.28
N PRO A 87 7.46 -1.99 4.89
CA PRO A 87 7.51 -3.12 5.79
C PRO A 87 8.94 -3.37 6.28
N CYS A 88 9.07 -3.77 7.54
CA CYS A 88 10.35 -4.11 8.16
C CYS A 88 10.19 -5.33 9.06
N ARG A 89 11.31 -5.95 9.42
CA ARG A 89 11.36 -7.01 10.45
C ARG A 89 12.21 -6.59 11.64
N VAL A 90 13.22 -5.76 11.39
CA VAL A 90 14.16 -5.24 12.38
C VAL A 90 14.55 -3.80 12.03
N ASP A 91 15.04 -3.05 13.01
CA ASP A 91 15.46 -1.65 12.84
C ASP A 91 16.48 -1.45 11.71
N THR A 92 17.34 -2.44 11.44
CA THR A 92 18.34 -2.36 10.37
C THR A 92 17.77 -2.43 8.96
N ASP A 93 16.50 -2.82 8.81
CA ASP A 93 15.80 -2.76 7.52
C ASP A 93 15.43 -1.31 7.16
N CYS A 94 15.45 -0.41 8.15
CA CYS A 94 14.98 0.94 8.02
C CYS A 94 16.10 1.96 7.76
N GLY A 95 15.78 2.98 6.96
CA GLY A 95 16.69 4.08 6.69
C GLY A 95 16.81 5.09 7.84
N PRO A 96 17.84 5.95 7.81
CA PRO A 96 18.18 6.85 8.93
C PRO A 96 17.13 7.90 9.26
N ARG A 97 16.16 8.15 8.38
CA ARG A 97 15.06 9.11 8.64
C ARG A 97 13.90 8.48 9.41
N LEU A 98 13.74 7.16 9.34
CA LEU A 98 12.69 6.40 10.00
C LEU A 98 13.30 5.12 10.63
N PRO A 99 14.22 5.24 11.60
CA PRO A 99 15.14 4.17 11.95
C PRO A 99 14.55 3.04 12.81
N VAL A 100 13.28 3.12 13.21
CA VAL A 100 12.67 2.16 14.12
C VAL A 100 11.67 1.29 13.36
N CYS A 101 11.79 -0.03 13.52
CA CYS A 101 10.77 -0.96 13.05
C CYS A 101 9.73 -1.17 14.14
N SER A 102 8.47 -0.82 13.86
CA SER A 102 7.41 -0.88 14.87
C SER A 102 6.11 -1.42 14.28
N TYR A 103 5.40 -2.20 15.09
CA TYR A 103 4.07 -2.68 14.77
C TYR A 103 3.04 -1.55 14.90
N ILE A 104 2.38 -1.22 13.79
CA ILE A 104 1.26 -0.30 13.75
C ILE A 104 -0.02 -1.12 13.50
N PHE A 105 -1.03 -0.90 14.33
CA PHE A 105 -2.32 -1.59 14.21
C PHE A 105 -2.94 -1.35 12.82
N PHE A 106 -3.40 -2.42 12.16
CA PHE A 106 -3.89 -2.49 10.77
C PHE A 106 -2.85 -2.33 9.64
N LEU A 107 -1.62 -1.89 9.93
CA LEU A 107 -0.55 -1.75 8.94
C LEU A 107 0.50 -2.87 9.04
N GLY A 108 0.69 -3.44 10.23
CA GLY A 108 1.79 -4.37 10.50
C GLY A 108 3.09 -3.64 10.88
N ASP A 109 4.21 -4.33 10.76
CA ASP A 109 5.53 -3.78 11.07
C ASP A 109 5.99 -2.82 9.96
N ALA A 110 6.27 -1.58 10.32
CA ALA A 110 6.71 -0.55 9.39
C ALA A 110 7.82 0.34 9.98
N CYS A 111 8.63 0.92 9.09
CA CYS A 111 9.66 1.88 9.46
C CYS A 111 9.04 3.21 9.91
N VAL A 112 9.29 3.60 11.15
CA VAL A 112 8.76 4.83 11.75
C VAL A 112 9.88 5.69 12.31
N ARG A 113 9.56 6.96 12.58
CA ARG A 113 10.48 7.81 13.32
C ARG A 113 10.74 7.22 14.71
N ASP A 114 11.97 7.36 15.19
CA ASP A 114 12.25 7.16 16.61
C ASP A 114 11.38 8.15 17.41
N PRO A 115 10.60 7.72 18.41
CA PRO A 115 9.78 8.63 19.22
C PRO A 115 10.58 9.45 20.24
N THR A 116 11.83 9.07 20.52
CA THR A 116 12.67 9.68 21.57
C THR A 116 13.53 10.85 21.11
N GLY A 117 13.58 11.11 19.80
CA GLY A 117 14.25 12.29 19.25
C GLY A 117 15.50 11.96 18.44
N PRO A 118 15.92 12.88 17.56
CA PRO A 118 17.28 12.86 17.01
C PRO A 118 18.35 13.09 18.09
#